data_AF-A0A2V7FM73-F1
#
_entry.id   AF-A0A2V7FM73-F1
#
_cell.length_a   1.000
_cell.length_b   1.000
_cell.length_c   1.000
_cell.angle_alpha   90.00
_cell.angle_beta   90.00
_cell.angle_gamma   90.00
#
_symmetry.space_group_name_H-M   'P 1'
#
loop_
_entity.id
_entity.type
_entity.pdbx_description
1 polymer ?
#
loop_
_entity_poly.entity_id
_entity_poly.type
_entity_poly.pdbx_seq_one_letter_code
_entity_poly.pdbx_strand_id
1 'polypeptide(L)' 'MITLTTDFGLRDPFVGIMKGVILGICHEARLVDLTHEVAPHDVLEGALFL' A
#
# COMPACT_ATOMS: atom_id res chain seq x y z
N MET A 1 1.47 1.96 -13.81
CA MET A 1 1.50 0.88 -12.79
C MET A 1 2.00 1.51 -11.51
N ILE A 2 1.35 1.25 -10.37
CA ILE A 2 1.66 1.83 -9.06
C ILE A 2 1.92 0.66 -8.11
N THR A 3 3.09 0.61 -7.50
CA THR A 3 3.39 -0.34 -6.43
C THR A 3 3.04 0.28 -5.08
N LEU A 4 2.58 -0.55 -4.13
CA LEU A 4 2.19 -0.12 -2.80
C LEU A 4 2.97 -0.91 -1.74
N THR A 5 3.66 -0.18 -0.87
CA THR A 5 4.38 -0.70 0.30
C THR A 5 3.95 0.13 1.51
N THR A 6 3.37 -0.50 2.54
CA THR A 6 2.92 0.20 3.75
C THR A 6 3.12 -0.65 5.02
N ASP A 7 3.02 -0.01 6.18
CA ASP A 7 3.01 -0.62 7.54
C ASP A 7 1.59 -0.67 8.13
N PHE A 8 0.57 -0.66 7.27
CA PHE A 8 -0.83 -0.54 7.71
C PHE A 8 -1.42 -1.84 8.28
N GLY A 9 -0.82 -2.97 7.92
CA GLY A 9 -1.42 -4.29 8.04
C GLY A 9 -2.68 -4.44 7.17
N LEU A 10 -3.22 -5.66 7.15
CA LEU A 10 -4.46 -5.99 6.44
C LEU A 10 -5.70 -6.10 7.34
N ARG A 11 -5.53 -5.97 8.66
CA ARG A 11 -6.64 -6.10 9.62
C ARG A 11 -7.61 -4.92 9.56
N ASP A 12 -7.06 -3.72 9.40
CA ASP A 12 -7.79 -2.46 9.40
C ASP A 12 -8.05 -1.98 7.95
N PRO A 13 -9.07 -1.16 7.67
CA PRO A 13 -9.54 -0.91 6.31
C PRO A 13 -8.67 0.04 5.48
N PHE A 14 -7.53 0.49 6.01
CA PHE A 14 -6.72 1.57 5.42
C PHE A 14 -6.25 1.26 3.99
N VAL A 15 -5.81 0.02 3.73
CA VAL A 15 -5.40 -0.41 2.38
C VAL A 15 -6.57 -0.31 1.40
N GLY A 16 -7.76 -0.75 1.80
CA GLY A 16 -8.96 -0.70 0.97
C GLY A 16 -9.38 0.74 0.66
N ILE A 17 -9.38 1.62 1.67
CA ILE A 17 -9.73 3.05 1.51
C ILE A 17 -8.73 3.73 0.57
N MET A 18 -7.43 3.55 0.79
CA MET A 18 -6.38 4.12 -0.06
C MET A 18 -6.55 3.68 -1.52
N LYS A 19 -6.74 2.38 -1.77
CA LYS A 19 -6.97 1.86 -3.13
C LYS A 19 -8.24 2.42 -3.76
N GLY A 20 -9.31 2.51 -2.99
CA GLY A 20 -10.58 3.09 -3.43
C GLY A 20 -10.44 4.54 -3.88
N VAL A 21 -9.69 5.35 -3.12
CA VAL A 21 -9.39 6.74 -3.51
C VAL A 21 -8.55 6.79 -4.79
N ILE A 22 -7.49 5.99 -4.88
CA ILE A 22 -6.63 5.95 -6.08
C ILE A 22 -7.45 5.59 -7.33
N LEU A 23 -8.26 4.52 -7.26
CA LEU A 23 -9.10 4.07 -8.38
C LEU A 23 -10.28 5.00 -8.67
N GLY A 24 -10.73 5.77 -7.68
CA GLY A 24 -11.72 6.84 -7.88
C GLY A 24 -11.15 8.04 -8.65
N ILE A 25 -9.85 8.32 -8.52
CA ILE A 25 -9.16 9.38 -9.27
C ILE A 25 -8.72 8.88 -10.65
N CYS A 26 -8.14 7.69 -10.72
CA CYS A 26 -7.65 7.09 -11.96
C CYS A 26 -8.08 5.62 -12.04
N HIS A 27 -9.19 5.39 -12.74
CA HIS A 27 -9.81 4.06 -12.83
C HIS A 27 -8.95 3.02 -13.55
N GLU A 28 -8.07 3.45 -14.46
CA GLU A 28 -7.17 2.55 -15.21
C GLU A 28 -5.85 2.25 -14.48
N ALA A 29 -5.66 2.79 -13.27
CA ALA A 29 -4.45 2.54 -12.50
C ALA A 29 -4.31 1.05 -12.16
N ARG A 30 -3.20 0.45 -12.58
CA ARG A 30 -2.82 -0.91 -12.18
C ARG A 30 -2.07 -0.86 -10.85
N LEU A 31 -2.71 -1.30 -9.78
CA LEU A 31 -2.16 -1.37 -8.43
C LEU A 31 -1.52 -2.73 -8.18
N VAL A 32 -0.32 -2.75 -7.63
CA VAL A 32 0.42 -3.95 -7.24
C VAL A 32 0.88 -3.79 -5.80
N ASP A 33 0.42 -4.64 -4.90
CA ASP A 33 0.90 -4.63 -3.52
C ASP A 33 2.24 -5.38 -3.47
N LEU A 34 3.27 -4.73 -2.93
CA LEU A 34 4.51 -5.42 -2.58
C LEU A 34 4.38 -6.03 -1.20
N THR A 35 3.93 -5.22 -0.22
CA THR A 35 3.53 -5.68 1.11
C THR A 35 2.77 -4.56 1.84
N HIS A 36 1.89 -4.94 2.75
CA HIS A 36 1.27 -4.04 3.72
C HIS A 36 1.65 -4.39 5.16
N GLU A 37 2.59 -5.32 5.32
CA GLU A 37 2.97 -5.94 6.59
C GLU A 37 4.38 -5.51 7.03
N VAL A 38 4.85 -4.33 6.58
CA VAL A 38 6.07 -3.72 7.17
C VAL A 38 5.82 -3.51 8.67
N ALA A 39 6.83 -3.76 9.50
CA ALA A 39 6.72 -3.52 10.92
C ALA A 39 6.32 -2.05 11.18
N PRO A 40 5.41 -1.77 12.13
CA PRO A 40 4.94 -0.42 12.38
C PRO A 40 6.10 0.57 12.56
N HIS A 41 6.14 1.59 11.71
CA HIS A 41 7.14 2.66 11.69
C HIS A 41 8.58 2.24 11.31
N ASP A 42 8.80 1.02 10.83
CA ASP A 42 10.12 0.58 10.35
C ASP A 42 10.39 1.05 8.91
N VAL A 43 10.96 2.25 8.82
CA VAL A 43 11.31 2.87 7.54
C VAL A 43 12.41 2.10 6.81
N LEU A 44 13.32 1.43 7.54
CA LEU A 44 14.43 0.71 6.93
C LEU A 44 13.95 -0.58 6.26
N GLU A 45 13.08 -1.32 6.95
CA GLU A 45 12.42 -2.49 6.38
C GLU A 45 11.59 -2.07 5.15
N GLY A 46 10.78 -1.01 5.25
CA GLY A 46 10.02 -0.49 4.13
C GLY A 46 10.89 -0.12 2.91
N ALA A 47 12.08 0.45 3.14
CA ALA A 47 13.03 0.78 2.08
C ALA A 47 13.67 -0.46 1.43
N LEU A 48 13.79 -1.58 2.14
CA LEU A 48 14.33 -2.83 1.60
C LEU A 48 13.35 -3.53 0.65
N PHE A 49 12.05 -3.31 0.82
CA PHE A 49 10.99 -3.84 -0.04
C PHE A 49 10.79 -3.04 -1.35
N LEU A 50 11.42 -1.86 -1.50
CA LEU A 50 11.34 -1.00 -2.68
C LEU A 50 12.45 -1.27 -3.69
#